data_AF-A0A0L0HHS3-F1
#
_entry.id   AF-A0A0L0HHS3-F1
#
_cell.length_a   1.000
_cell.length_b   1.000
_cell.length_c   1.000
_cell.angle_alpha   90.00
_cell.angle_beta   90.00
_cell.angle_gamma   90.00
#
_symmetry.space_group_name_H-M   'P 1'
#
loop_
_entity.id
_entity.type
_entity.pdbx_description
1 polymer ?
#
loop_
_entity_poly.entity_id
_entity_poly.type
_entity_poly.pdbx_seq_one_letter_code
_entity_poly.pdbx_strand_id
1 'polypeptide(L)'
;MASNHSPYSQRLSVVDDPRSPITYLITDCPNEKSLLEDYLPLLQAHDCSNVVRLCDGGAYNADPLRQHGITVWDWPFEDGSVPPEAIISAYRDMLDSLTSSTATSDTDAKRRDSGRSGNASSIVGKSKPAVAIHCISGIGRAPVLVAAALIDCGVDPVEAVELVRAKRRGALNKRQLAWLMDKKGGFKRKKRGKDGKGSIGKMFAGFLGKKD
;
A
#
# COMPACT_ATOMS: atom_id res chain seq x y z
N MET A 1 25.89 1.34 -22.15
CA MET A 1 25.46 2.38 -21.20
C MET A 1 25.23 1.69 -19.86
N ALA A 2 26.00 2.03 -18.83
CA ALA A 2 25.88 1.40 -17.53
C ALA A 2 24.49 1.70 -16.96
N SER A 3 23.72 0.66 -16.65
CA SER A 3 22.46 0.80 -15.95
C SER A 3 22.75 1.38 -14.57
N ASN A 4 22.31 2.62 -14.32
CA ASN A 4 22.39 3.32 -13.03
C ASN A 4 21.46 2.69 -11.97
N HIS A 5 21.31 1.37 -11.98
CA HIS A 5 20.52 0.68 -10.97
C HIS A 5 21.36 0.53 -9.71
N SER A 6 20.82 1.04 -8.61
CA SER A 6 21.32 0.73 -7.27
C SER A 6 21.50 -0.78 -7.13
N PRO A 7 22.57 -1.29 -6.49
CA PRO A 7 22.75 -2.74 -6.26
C PRO A 7 21.64 -3.36 -5.39
N TYR A 8 20.75 -2.52 -4.85
CA TYR A 8 19.58 -2.88 -4.06
C TYR A 8 18.26 -2.79 -4.84
N SER A 9 18.31 -2.44 -6.14
CA SER A 9 17.16 -2.37 -7.04
C SER A 9 16.51 -3.75 -7.12
N GLN A 10 15.33 -3.87 -6.52
CA GLN A 10 14.42 -4.99 -6.72
C GLN A 10 13.17 -4.37 -7.32
N ARG A 11 13.04 -4.52 -8.65
CA ARG A 11 11.96 -3.92 -9.45
C ARG A 11 10.60 -4.04 -8.78
N LEU A 12 10.35 -5.18 -8.12
CA LEU A 12 9.17 -5.47 -7.33
C LEU A 12 9.50 -6.44 -6.19
N SER A 13 8.97 -6.16 -5.01
CA SER A 13 8.86 -7.11 -3.90
C SER A 13 7.38 -7.23 -3.50
N VAL A 14 6.78 -8.40 -3.70
CA VAL A 14 5.40 -8.68 -3.28
C VAL A 14 5.41 -9.21 -1.85
N VAL A 15 4.69 -8.52 -0.96
CA VAL A 15 4.48 -8.91 0.43
C VAL A 15 3.00 -9.20 0.63
N ASP A 16 2.70 -10.48 0.84
CA ASP A 16 1.36 -10.99 1.13
C ASP A 16 1.39 -11.82 2.41
N ASP A 17 0.32 -11.71 3.21
CA ASP A 17 0.12 -12.47 4.44
C ASP A 17 -1.37 -12.80 4.59
N PRO A 18 -1.76 -14.04 4.97
CA PRO A 18 -3.17 -14.41 5.13
C PRO A 18 -3.97 -13.55 6.11
N ARG A 19 -3.32 -12.93 7.11
CA ARG A 19 -3.96 -12.03 8.09
C ARG A 19 -4.24 -10.65 7.49
N SER A 20 -3.51 -10.28 6.45
CA SER A 20 -3.73 -9.03 5.73
C SER A 20 -4.81 -9.22 4.64
N PRO A 21 -5.83 -8.35 4.59
CA PRO A 21 -6.79 -8.33 3.50
C PRO A 21 -6.24 -7.65 2.23
N ILE A 22 -5.02 -7.11 2.28
CA ILE A 22 -4.37 -6.37 1.19
C ILE A 22 -3.03 -7.02 0.84
N THR A 23 -2.73 -7.05 -0.46
CA THR A 23 -1.40 -7.39 -0.98
C THR A 23 -0.57 -6.12 -1.15
N TYR A 24 0.66 -6.11 -0.66
CA TYR A 24 1.55 -4.94 -0.76
C TYR A 24 2.64 -5.15 -1.82
N LEU A 25 2.81 -4.17 -2.70
CA LEU A 25 3.85 -4.16 -3.73
C LEU A 25 4.88 -3.09 -3.37
N ILE A 26 6.08 -3.49 -2.97
CA ILE A 26 7.19 -2.54 -2.78
C ILE A 26 7.94 -2.44 -4.10
N THR A 27 7.91 -1.28 -4.74
CA THR A 27 8.52 -1.07 -6.05
C THR A 27 9.65 -0.04 -6.00
N ASP A 28 10.49 -0.07 -7.02
CA ASP A 28 11.41 1.04 -7.28
C ASP A 28 10.64 2.24 -7.84
N CYS A 29 11.21 3.44 -7.70
CA CYS A 29 10.63 4.62 -8.34
C CYS A 29 10.79 4.52 -9.87
N PRO A 30 9.69 4.60 -10.65
CA PRO A 30 9.82 4.71 -12.09
C PRO A 30 10.39 6.09 -12.47
N ASN A 31 10.89 6.19 -13.70
CA ASN A 31 11.13 7.46 -14.37
C ASN A 31 10.05 7.70 -15.44
N GLU A 32 10.05 8.89 -16.05
CA GLU A 32 9.03 9.25 -17.05
C GLU A 32 8.92 8.27 -18.22
N LYS A 33 10.04 7.71 -18.69
CA LYS A 33 10.05 6.75 -19.82
C LYS A 33 9.49 5.40 -19.40
N SER A 34 9.96 4.87 -18.27
CA SER A 34 9.54 3.56 -17.77
C SER A 34 8.14 3.57 -17.15
N LEU A 35 7.52 4.73 -16.97
CA LEU A 35 6.26 4.88 -16.24
C LEU A 35 5.10 4.11 -16.91
N LEU A 36 4.92 4.29 -18.22
CA LEU A 36 3.87 3.61 -18.95
C LEU A 36 4.37 2.31 -19.61
N GLU A 37 5.65 2.24 -19.95
CA GLU A 37 6.22 1.08 -20.65
C GLU A 37 6.41 -0.12 -19.71
N ASP A 38 6.88 0.11 -18.48
CA ASP A 38 7.21 -0.96 -17.54
C ASP A 38 6.32 -0.94 -16.29
N TYR A 39 6.14 0.25 -15.70
CA TYR A 39 5.53 0.37 -14.38
C TYR A 39 4.02 0.16 -14.40
N LEU A 40 3.30 0.76 -15.37
CA LEU A 40 1.86 0.54 -15.51
C LEU A 40 1.50 -0.93 -15.79
N PRO A 41 2.14 -1.66 -16.74
CA PRO A 41 1.89 -3.09 -16.92
C PRO A 41 2.19 -3.92 -15.67
N LEU A 42 3.23 -3.56 -14.91
CA LEU A 42 3.53 -4.21 -13.63
C LEU A 42 2.39 -4.02 -12.63
N LEU A 43 1.85 -2.81 -12.49
CA LEU A 43 0.71 -2.56 -11.60
C LEU A 43 -0.53 -3.36 -12.04
N GLN A 44 -0.83 -3.36 -13.35
CA GLN A 44 -1.97 -4.08 -13.91
C GLN A 44 -1.86 -5.60 -13.73
N ALA A 45 -0.66 -6.18 -13.90
CA ALA A 45 -0.40 -7.60 -13.69
C ALA A 45 -0.65 -8.06 -12.24
N HIS A 46 -0.71 -7.12 -11.30
CA HIS A 46 -0.98 -7.36 -9.89
C HIS A 46 -2.33 -6.80 -9.43
N ASP A 47 -3.24 -6.47 -10.36
CA ASP A 47 -4.56 -5.88 -10.08
C ASP A 47 -4.46 -4.62 -9.17
N CYS A 48 -3.36 -3.88 -9.29
CA CYS A 48 -3.03 -2.77 -8.41
C CYS A 48 -3.46 -1.44 -9.02
N SER A 49 -4.48 -0.82 -8.42
CA SER A 49 -5.00 0.49 -8.82
C SER A 49 -4.60 1.63 -7.88
N ASN A 50 -3.76 1.37 -6.88
CA ASN A 50 -3.36 2.35 -5.87
C ASN A 50 -1.83 2.42 -5.75
N VAL A 51 -1.27 3.61 -5.90
CA VAL A 51 0.17 3.88 -5.77
C VAL A 51 0.40 4.93 -4.69
N VAL A 52 1.25 4.64 -3.72
CA VAL A 52 1.66 5.55 -2.66
C VAL A 52 3.12 5.99 -2.90
N ARG A 53 3.32 7.30 -3.04
CA ARG A 53 4.64 7.92 -3.22
C ARG A 53 5.10 8.56 -1.91
N LEU A 54 6.27 8.13 -1.41
CA LEU A 54 6.81 8.56 -0.11
C LEU A 54 8.02 9.49 -0.21
N CYS A 55 8.50 9.75 -1.42
CA CYS A 55 9.43 10.82 -1.71
C CYS A 55 8.69 12.03 -2.27
N ASP A 56 9.36 13.18 -2.28
CA ASP A 56 8.82 14.39 -2.87
C ASP A 56 8.34 14.11 -4.31
N GLY A 57 7.14 14.57 -4.66
CA GLY A 57 6.41 14.20 -5.88
C GLY A 57 7.05 14.62 -7.21
N GLY A 58 8.29 15.13 -7.18
CA GLY A 58 9.07 15.54 -8.33
C GLY A 58 9.81 14.41 -9.06
N ALA A 59 9.65 13.15 -8.63
CA ALA A 59 10.33 12.03 -9.28
C ALA A 59 9.80 11.73 -10.71
N TYR A 60 8.50 11.94 -10.94
CA TYR A 60 7.84 11.82 -12.25
C TYR A 60 6.43 12.45 -12.20
N ASN A 61 5.87 12.82 -13.35
CA ASN A 61 4.47 13.25 -13.46
C ASN A 61 3.52 12.05 -13.31
N ALA A 62 2.62 12.08 -12.31
CA ALA A 62 1.67 11.02 -12.02
C ALA A 62 0.40 11.03 -12.90
N ASP A 63 0.15 12.09 -13.67
CA ASP A 63 -1.07 12.22 -14.47
C ASP A 63 -1.29 11.09 -15.49
N PRO A 64 -0.25 10.57 -16.19
CA PRO A 64 -0.41 9.42 -17.05
C PRO A 64 -0.95 8.19 -16.31
N LEU A 65 -0.54 7.94 -15.06
CA LEU A 65 -1.09 6.85 -14.25
C LEU A 65 -2.56 7.10 -13.91
N ARG A 66 -2.90 8.34 -13.53
CA ARG A 66 -4.28 8.74 -13.20
C ARG A 66 -5.23 8.55 -14.39
N GLN A 67 -4.79 8.90 -15.59
CA GLN A 67 -5.54 8.68 -16.83
C GLN A 67 -5.82 7.19 -17.12
N HIS A 68 -4.98 6.30 -16.59
CA HIS A 68 -5.15 4.84 -16.70
C HIS A 68 -5.83 4.21 -15.48
N GLY A 69 -6.54 5.01 -14.68
CA GLY A 69 -7.34 4.51 -13.55
C GLY A 69 -6.54 4.19 -12.30
N ILE A 70 -5.27 4.60 -12.23
CA ILE A 70 -4.45 4.45 -11.03
C ILE A 70 -4.61 5.67 -10.12
N THR A 71 -5.05 5.44 -8.88
CA THR A 71 -5.05 6.47 -7.85
C THR A 71 -3.66 6.62 -7.27
N VAL A 72 -3.13 7.85 -7.26
CA VAL A 72 -1.79 8.16 -6.76
C VAL A 72 -1.89 9.03 -5.50
N TRP A 73 -1.33 8.53 -4.40
CA TRP A 73 -1.30 9.14 -3.08
C TRP A 73 0.09 9.70 -2.79
N ASP A 74 0.19 11.00 -2.59
CA ASP A 74 1.46 11.71 -2.35
C ASP A 74 1.64 12.02 -0.86
N TRP A 75 2.45 11.20 -0.17
CA TRP A 75 2.68 11.31 1.28
C TRP A 75 4.19 11.34 1.62
N PRO A 76 4.91 12.39 1.21
CA PRO A 76 6.33 12.50 1.47
C PRO A 76 6.63 12.62 2.96
N PHE A 77 7.71 11.97 3.40
CA PHE A 77 8.31 12.19 4.71
C PHE A 77 9.83 12.00 4.68
N GLU A 78 10.50 12.48 5.72
CA GLU A 78 11.97 12.51 5.83
C GLU A 78 12.60 11.12 5.65
N ASP A 79 13.65 11.03 4.84
CA ASP A 79 14.33 9.76 4.58
C ASP A 79 15.01 9.19 5.83
N GLY A 80 14.96 7.88 5.98
CA GLY A 80 15.50 7.19 7.15
C GLY A 80 14.76 7.44 8.46
N SER A 81 13.74 8.30 8.48
CA SER A 81 12.86 8.52 9.63
C SER A 81 11.73 7.49 9.70
N VAL A 82 10.83 7.68 10.67
CA VAL A 82 9.60 6.91 10.83
C VAL A 82 8.43 7.73 10.29
N PRO A 83 7.37 7.10 9.75
CA PRO A 83 6.24 7.83 9.21
C PRO A 83 5.58 8.69 10.31
N PRO A 84 5.28 9.97 10.03
CA PRO A 84 4.45 10.79 10.91
C PRO A 84 3.08 10.16 11.18
N GLU A 85 2.50 10.41 12.35
CA GLU A 85 1.19 9.85 12.73
C GLU A 85 0.08 10.21 11.73
N ALA A 86 0.14 11.40 11.14
CA ALA A 86 -0.81 11.82 10.10
C ALA A 86 -0.76 10.92 8.86
N ILE A 87 0.44 10.48 8.45
CA ILE A 87 0.62 9.56 7.31
C ILE A 87 0.13 8.15 7.70
N ILE A 88 0.41 7.69 8.92
CA ILE A 88 -0.12 6.42 9.42
C ILE A 88 -1.66 6.41 9.43
N SER A 89 -2.29 7.48 9.93
CA SER A 89 -3.74 7.62 9.94
C SER A 89 -4.32 7.61 8.52
N ALA A 90 -3.79 8.44 7.62
CA ALA A 90 -4.25 8.51 6.23
C ALA A 90 -4.08 7.17 5.49
N TYR A 91 -2.96 6.48 5.75
CA TYR A 91 -2.71 5.16 5.18
C TYR A 91 -3.73 4.13 5.67
N ARG A 92 -4.04 4.10 6.96
CA ARG A 92 -5.08 3.22 7.53
C ARG A 92 -6.46 3.48 6.91
N ASP A 93 -6.86 4.74 6.79
CA ASP A 93 -8.16 5.12 6.21
C ASP A 93 -8.26 4.68 4.74
N MET A 94 -7.17 4.83 3.99
CA MET A 94 -7.08 4.36 2.61
C MET A 94 -7.21 2.83 2.54
N LEU A 95 -6.44 2.07 3.34
CA LEU A 95 -6.53 0.60 3.37
C LEU A 95 -7.94 0.11 3.77
N ASP A 96 -8.59 0.76 4.74
CA ASP A 96 -9.97 0.46 5.13
C ASP A 96 -10.97 0.71 3.99
N SER A 97 -10.78 1.79 3.22
CA SER A 97 -11.65 2.08 2.06
C SER A 97 -11.54 1.01 0.97
N LEU A 98 -10.34 0.47 0.73
CA LEU A 98 -10.09 -0.57 -0.26
C LEU A 98 -10.71 -1.91 0.14
N THR A 99 -10.70 -2.23 1.43
CA THR A 99 -11.25 -3.49 1.97
C THR A 99 -12.76 -3.42 2.16
N SER A 100 -13.32 -2.24 2.41
CA SER A 100 -14.77 -2.04 2.50
C SER A 100 -15.44 -2.08 1.11
N SER A 101 -14.78 -1.51 0.09
CA SER A 101 -15.30 -1.49 -1.29
C SER A 101 -15.39 -2.90 -1.93
N THR A 102 -14.57 -3.84 -1.46
CA THR A 102 -14.61 -5.23 -1.97
C THR A 102 -15.69 -6.07 -1.33
N ALA A 103 -16.17 -5.71 -0.12
CA ALA A 103 -17.18 -6.43 0.65
C ALA A 103 -18.63 -6.10 0.25
N THR A 104 -18.89 -4.95 -0.36
CA THR A 104 -20.27 -4.49 -0.70
C THR A 104 -20.82 -5.06 -2.01
N SER A 105 -20.13 -5.96 -2.71
CA SER A 105 -20.64 -6.58 -3.93
C SER A 105 -21.51 -7.83 -3.70
N ASP A 106 -21.65 -8.32 -2.45
CA ASP A 106 -22.25 -9.63 -2.17
C ASP A 106 -23.54 -9.61 -1.32
N THR A 107 -24.22 -8.47 -1.15
CA THR A 107 -25.45 -8.38 -0.33
C THR A 107 -26.70 -7.82 -1.02
N ASP A 108 -26.95 -8.19 -2.29
CA ASP A 108 -28.32 -8.03 -2.85
C ASP A 108 -28.65 -9.00 -4.01
N ALA A 109 -28.33 -10.29 -3.84
CA ALA A 109 -28.80 -11.34 -4.74
C ALA A 109 -29.30 -12.57 -3.97
N LYS A 110 -30.30 -12.39 -3.11
CA LYS A 110 -31.10 -13.53 -2.62
C LYS A 110 -32.57 -13.15 -2.47
N ARG A 111 -33.27 -13.12 -3.62
CA ARG A 111 -34.64 -13.64 -3.80
C ARG A 111 -35.08 -13.46 -5.26
N ARG A 112 -34.89 -14.50 -6.08
CA ARG A 112 -35.93 -15.14 -6.91
C ARG A 112 -35.35 -16.35 -7.64
N ASP A 113 -35.93 -17.48 -7.31
CA ASP A 113 -35.77 -18.81 -7.88
C ASP A 113 -36.52 -18.91 -9.21
N SER A 114 -35.85 -19.38 -10.26
CA SER A 114 -36.40 -20.31 -11.26
C SER A 114 -35.32 -20.63 -12.30
N GLY A 115 -35.05 -21.92 -12.51
CA GLY A 115 -33.85 -22.42 -13.19
C GLY A 115 -33.64 -22.01 -14.65
N ARG A 116 -32.36 -21.93 -15.02
CA ARG A 116 -31.86 -22.15 -16.38
C ARG A 116 -30.40 -22.59 -16.31
N SER A 117 -30.15 -23.77 -16.86
CA SER A 117 -28.83 -24.32 -17.21
C SER A 117 -28.00 -23.32 -18.02
N GLY A 118 -26.73 -23.13 -17.67
CA GLY A 118 -25.78 -22.37 -18.48
C GLY A 118 -24.52 -21.90 -17.74
N ASN A 119 -23.40 -22.54 -18.09
CA ASN A 119 -22.00 -22.19 -17.84
C ASN A 119 -21.44 -22.34 -16.43
N ALA A 120 -20.64 -23.40 -16.28
CA ALA A 120 -19.51 -23.48 -15.38
C ALA A 120 -18.51 -22.34 -15.68
N SER A 121 -18.80 -21.14 -15.18
CA SER A 121 -17.84 -20.04 -15.12
C SER A 121 -17.34 -19.95 -13.70
N SER A 122 -16.32 -20.79 -13.46
CA SER A 122 -15.21 -20.57 -12.54
C SER A 122 -15.54 -19.88 -11.21
N ILE A 123 -15.56 -20.68 -10.15
CA ILE A 123 -15.28 -20.25 -8.78
C ILE A 123 -13.82 -19.72 -8.77
N VAL A 124 -13.60 -18.51 -9.28
CA VAL A 124 -12.36 -17.77 -9.08
C VAL A 124 -12.64 -16.84 -7.91
N GLY A 125 -12.16 -17.22 -6.73
CA GLY A 125 -12.23 -16.38 -5.55
C GLY A 125 -11.62 -15.01 -5.86
N LYS A 126 -12.35 -13.94 -5.53
CA LYS A 126 -11.92 -12.56 -5.73
C LYS A 126 -10.54 -12.35 -5.09
N SER A 127 -9.55 -11.93 -5.87
CA SER A 127 -8.20 -11.65 -5.39
C SER A 127 -8.20 -10.49 -4.40
N LYS A 128 -7.26 -10.49 -3.45
CA LYS A 128 -7.08 -9.37 -2.51
C LYS A 128 -6.75 -8.09 -3.29
N PRO A 129 -7.29 -6.92 -2.90
CA PRO A 129 -6.82 -5.66 -3.48
C PRO A 129 -5.33 -5.47 -3.22
N ALA A 130 -4.63 -4.86 -4.19
CA ALA A 130 -3.21 -4.58 -4.10
C ALA A 130 -2.93 -3.07 -3.98
N VAL A 131 -1.88 -2.74 -3.23
CA VAL A 131 -1.36 -1.37 -3.10
C VAL A 131 0.14 -1.36 -3.37
N ALA A 132 0.57 -0.52 -4.30
CA ALA A 132 1.97 -0.27 -4.59
C ALA A 132 2.50 0.91 -3.77
N ILE A 133 3.68 0.76 -3.19
CA ILE A 133 4.31 1.77 -2.34
C ILE A 133 5.77 1.90 -2.77
N HIS A 134 6.20 3.12 -3.08
CA HIS A 134 7.59 3.39 -3.40
C HIS A 134 8.10 4.69 -2.79
N CYS A 135 9.42 4.79 -2.80
CA CYS A 135 10.16 6.00 -2.48
C CYS A 135 11.07 6.30 -3.68
N ILE A 136 12.39 6.12 -3.56
CA ILE A 136 13.37 6.22 -4.65
C ILE A 136 13.98 4.83 -4.93
N SER A 137 14.71 4.26 -3.95
CA SER A 137 15.31 2.91 -4.02
C SER A 137 14.49 1.83 -3.30
N GLY A 138 13.34 2.19 -2.70
CA GLY A 138 12.41 1.27 -2.05
C GLY A 138 12.90 0.53 -0.79
N ILE A 139 14.04 0.89 -0.19
CA ILE A 139 14.63 0.16 0.97
C ILE A 139 14.18 0.73 2.34
N GLY A 140 13.92 2.03 2.43
CA GLY A 140 13.64 2.72 3.69
C GLY A 140 12.16 2.94 3.97
N ARG A 141 11.58 3.93 3.29
CA ARG A 141 10.24 4.47 3.60
C ARG A 141 9.08 3.53 3.23
N ALA A 142 9.17 2.85 2.10
CA ALA A 142 8.11 1.94 1.66
C ALA A 142 8.00 0.69 2.56
N PRO A 143 9.11 0.00 2.89
CA PRO A 143 9.08 -1.14 3.82
C PRO A 143 8.50 -0.83 5.20
N VAL A 144 8.72 0.38 5.75
CA VAL A 144 8.21 0.71 7.09
C VAL A 144 6.67 0.85 7.11
N LEU A 145 6.05 1.38 6.05
CA LEU A 145 4.59 1.40 5.95
C LEU A 145 4.01 0.00 5.76
N VAL A 146 4.64 -0.85 4.96
CA VAL A 146 4.19 -2.25 4.79
C VAL A 146 4.26 -3.01 6.12
N ALA A 147 5.38 -2.91 6.85
CA ALA A 147 5.52 -3.53 8.16
C ALA A 147 4.47 -3.02 9.16
N ALA A 148 4.21 -1.71 9.19
CA ALA A 148 3.18 -1.11 10.04
C ALA A 148 1.78 -1.68 9.74
N ALA A 149 1.44 -1.85 8.46
CA ALA A 149 0.14 -2.41 8.05
C ALA A 149 -0.02 -3.88 8.46
N LEU A 150 1.03 -4.69 8.29
CA LEU A 150 1.04 -6.08 8.76
C LEU A 150 0.82 -6.15 10.28
N ILE A 151 1.49 -5.28 11.04
CA ILE A 151 1.33 -5.23 12.51
C ILE A 151 -0.09 -4.81 12.90
N ASP A 152 -0.69 -3.87 12.17
CA ASP A 152 -2.11 -3.49 12.36
C ASP A 152 -3.07 -4.65 12.07
N CYS A 153 -2.70 -5.56 11.15
CA CYS A 153 -3.43 -6.80 10.86
C CYS A 153 -3.16 -7.92 11.89
N GLY A 154 -2.35 -7.65 12.93
CA GLY A 154 -2.08 -8.59 14.02
C GLY A 154 -0.83 -9.44 13.84
N VAL A 155 -0.01 -9.18 12.81
CA VAL A 155 1.33 -9.79 12.68
C VAL A 155 2.23 -9.29 13.81
N ASP A 156 3.06 -10.16 14.40
CA ASP A 156 4.04 -9.73 15.40
C ASP A 156 5.07 -8.76 14.77
N PRO A 157 5.60 -7.74 15.48
CA PRO A 157 6.53 -6.80 14.86
C PRO A 157 7.82 -7.45 14.38
N VAL A 158 8.32 -8.48 15.06
CA VAL A 158 9.50 -9.22 14.60
C VAL A 158 9.19 -9.98 13.32
N GLU A 159 8.07 -10.71 13.32
CA GLU A 159 7.60 -11.46 12.15
C GLU A 159 7.34 -10.54 10.94
N ALA A 160 6.70 -9.38 11.14
CA ALA A 160 6.43 -8.41 10.08
C ALA A 160 7.72 -7.89 9.44
N VAL A 161 8.75 -7.62 10.25
CA VAL A 161 10.08 -7.22 9.78
C VAL A 161 10.73 -8.34 8.98
N GLU A 162 10.63 -9.58 9.45
CA GLU A 162 11.18 -10.76 8.77
C GLU A 162 10.51 -11.00 7.42
N LEU A 163 9.17 -10.93 7.34
CA LEU A 163 8.41 -11.06 6.10
C LEU A 163 8.85 -10.03 5.06
N VAL A 164 8.97 -8.76 5.47
CA VAL A 164 9.40 -7.68 4.58
C VAL A 164 10.85 -7.89 4.13
N ARG A 165 11.77 -8.26 5.03
CA ARG A 165 13.18 -8.50 4.70
C ARG A 165 13.42 -9.73 3.85
N ALA A 166 12.60 -10.76 3.99
CA ALA A 166 12.63 -11.95 3.14
C ALA A 166 12.33 -11.59 1.68
N LYS A 167 11.44 -10.62 1.46
CA LYS A 167 11.06 -10.13 0.12
C LYS A 167 11.94 -8.99 -0.39
N ARG A 168 12.55 -8.21 0.51
CA ARG A 168 13.41 -7.07 0.17
C ARG A 168 14.59 -6.96 1.13
N ARG A 169 15.69 -7.64 0.78
CA ARG A 169 16.88 -7.75 1.64
C ARG A 169 17.47 -6.37 1.95
N GLY A 170 17.82 -6.14 3.22
CA GLY A 170 18.39 -4.87 3.68
C GLY A 170 17.34 -3.78 3.97
N ALA A 171 16.05 -4.08 3.81
CA ALA A 171 14.98 -3.18 4.22
C ALA A 171 15.03 -2.86 5.72
N LEU A 172 14.56 -1.66 6.07
CA LEU A 172 14.42 -1.13 7.42
C LEU A 172 15.75 -0.86 8.14
N ASN A 173 15.95 0.39 8.51
CA ASN A 173 17.11 0.83 9.30
C ASN A 173 16.89 0.66 10.82
N LYS A 174 17.93 0.88 11.62
CA LYS A 174 17.89 0.74 13.09
C LYS A 174 16.80 1.61 13.75
N ARG A 175 16.61 2.85 13.30
CA ARG A 175 15.59 3.78 13.84
C ARG A 175 14.17 3.26 13.59
N GLN A 176 13.92 2.73 12.39
CA GLN A 176 12.63 2.16 12.01
C GLN A 176 12.33 0.86 12.75
N LEU A 177 13.33 -0.02 12.92
CA LEU A 177 13.17 -1.24 13.72
C LEU A 177 12.83 -0.91 15.17
N ALA A 178 13.56 0.03 15.79
CA ALA A 178 13.29 0.44 17.16
C ALA A 178 11.86 0.96 17.33
N TRP A 179 11.38 1.75 16.37
CA TRP A 179 10.01 2.24 16.38
C TRP A 179 8.96 1.13 16.19
N LEU A 180 9.15 0.19 15.26
CA LEU A 180 8.20 -0.92 15.06
C LEU A 180 8.13 -1.85 16.28
N MET A 181 9.24 -2.04 16.99
CA MET A 181 9.37 -3.02 18.09
C MET A 181 9.10 -2.45 19.49
N ASP A 182 9.16 -1.12 19.67
CA ASP A 182 8.97 -0.51 20.99
C ASP A 182 7.50 -0.51 21.44
N LYS A 183 7.22 -1.29 22.48
CA LYS A 183 5.88 -1.45 23.08
C LYS A 183 5.41 -0.24 23.88
N LYS A 184 6.29 0.69 24.27
CA LYS A 184 5.97 1.82 25.16
C LYS A 184 5.81 3.14 24.41
N GLY A 185 6.73 3.44 23.49
CA GLY A 185 6.77 4.71 22.76
C GLY A 185 6.84 4.58 21.24
N GLY A 186 6.83 3.35 20.71
CA GLY A 186 6.94 3.06 19.29
C GLY A 186 5.62 3.11 18.52
N PHE A 187 5.54 2.26 17.50
CA PHE A 187 4.38 2.15 16.63
C PHE A 187 3.13 1.76 17.43
N LYS A 188 2.12 2.63 17.37
CA LYS A 188 0.83 2.42 18.03
C LYS A 188 -0.09 1.66 17.10
N ARG A 189 -0.37 0.40 17.43
CA ARG A 189 -1.33 -0.42 16.67
C ARG A 189 -2.69 0.23 16.59
N LYS A 190 -3.39 0.01 15.48
CA LYS A 190 -4.80 0.34 15.33
C LYS A 190 -5.61 -0.35 16.43
N LYS A 191 -6.35 0.43 17.21
CA LYS A 191 -7.31 -0.14 18.17
C LYS A 191 -8.39 -0.86 17.36
N ARG A 192 -8.59 -2.16 17.59
CA ARG A 192 -9.77 -2.87 17.06
C ARG A 192 -11.00 -2.15 17.61
N GLY A 193 -11.74 -1.46 16.75
CA GLY A 193 -13.02 -0.88 17.13
C GLY A 193 -13.94 -2.00 17.57
N LYS A 194 -14.53 -1.87 18.75
CA LYS A 194 -15.82 -2.51 19.03
C LYS A 194 -16.77 -2.00 17.95
N ASP A 195 -17.49 -2.90 17.29
CA ASP A 195 -18.41 -2.59 16.20
C ASP A 195 -19.28 -1.35 16.50
N GLY A 196 -19.35 -0.40 15.55
CA GLY A 196 -20.42 0.61 15.56
C GLY A 196 -20.03 2.04 15.18
N LYS A 197 -20.48 2.45 13.98
CA LYS A 197 -20.80 3.82 13.55
C LYS A 197 -19.65 4.85 13.45
N GLY A 198 -19.14 4.96 12.23
CA GLY A 198 -19.02 6.21 11.46
C GLY A 198 -18.47 7.47 12.15
N SER A 199 -17.31 7.91 11.67
CA SER A 199 -16.98 9.34 11.58
C SER A 199 -16.34 9.62 10.22
N ILE A 200 -17.13 9.49 9.16
CA ILE A 200 -16.84 10.11 7.86
C ILE A 200 -17.09 11.61 8.07
N GLY A 201 -16.01 12.39 8.17
CA GLY A 201 -16.13 13.84 8.17
C GLY A 201 -14.96 14.55 8.83
N LYS A 202 -14.21 15.28 7.99
CA LYS A 202 -13.16 16.25 8.30
C LYS A 202 -11.81 15.65 8.69
N MET A 203 -10.88 15.66 7.73
CA MET A 203 -9.58 16.37 7.89
C MET A 203 -8.71 16.19 6.63
N PHE A 204 -9.05 16.81 5.50
CA PHE A 204 -8.05 17.09 4.45
C PHE A 204 -8.42 18.38 3.70
N ALA A 205 -8.08 19.51 4.31
CA ALA A 205 -8.06 20.83 3.67
C ALA A 205 -6.78 21.63 4.04
N GLY A 206 -5.73 20.97 4.53
CA GLY A 206 -4.60 21.65 5.15
C GLY A 206 -3.22 21.41 4.53
N PHE A 207 -3.08 20.62 3.47
CA PHE A 207 -1.76 20.23 2.96
C PHE A 207 -1.56 20.41 1.44
N LEU A 208 -2.25 21.37 0.82
CA LEU A 208 -1.85 21.85 -0.51
C LEU A 208 -1.46 23.32 -0.45
N GLY A 209 -0.15 23.55 -0.58
CA GLY A 209 0.53 24.69 -1.18
C GLY A 209 -0.08 26.09 -1.01
N LYS A 210 0.53 26.88 -0.11
CA LYS A 210 0.72 28.30 -0.39
C LYS A 210 1.63 28.41 -1.62
N LYS A 211 1.06 28.82 -2.75
CA LYS A 211 1.80 29.46 -3.84
C LYS A 211 1.79 30.95 -3.53
N ASP A 212 2.95 31.51 -3.27
CA ASP A 212 3.22 32.91 -3.61
C ASP A 212 3.45 33.01 -5.12
#